data_AF-A0A7C2M7C2-F1
#
_entry.id   AF-A0A7C2M7C2-F1
#
_cell.length_a   1.000
_cell.length_b   1.000
_cell.length_c   1.000
_cell.angle_alpha   90.00
_cell.angle_beta   90.00
_cell.angle_gamma   90.00
#
_symmetry.space_group_name_H-M   'P 1'
#
loop_
_entity.id
_entity.type
_entity.pdbx_description
1 polymer ?
#
loop_
_entity_poly.entity_id
_entity_poly.type
_entity_poly.pdbx_seq_one_letter_code
_entity_poly.pdbx_strand_id
1 'polypeptide(L)'
;MRLALPAAAALLAPAAPVAALEPEAAAQSAPAPAWPTSPFHGVISGATGQPIPCRCRFQGAAYRLGDTVCMTTHLGIQLARCDLFLNNTSWVPTGVPCTMSRLDAPSRPLSRS
;
A
#
# COMPACT_ATOMS: atom_id res chain seq x y z
N MET A 1 -26.63 57.71 -39.99
CA MET A 1 -25.21 57.44 -40.26
C MET A 1 -24.35 58.37 -39.40
N ARG A 2 -23.89 57.89 -38.25
CA ARG A 2 -22.84 58.50 -37.42
C ARG A 2 -22.05 57.34 -36.81
N LEU A 3 -20.86 57.08 -37.33
CA LEU A 3 -19.89 56.16 -36.75
C LEU A 3 -19.24 56.84 -35.53
N ALA A 4 -19.09 56.11 -34.43
CA ALA A 4 -18.20 56.47 -33.33
C ALA A 4 -17.19 55.32 -33.13
N LEU A 5 -15.90 55.65 -33.24
CA LEU A 5 -14.76 54.76 -33.05
C LEU A 5 -14.69 54.22 -31.61
N PRO A 6 -14.23 52.98 -31.38
CA PRO A 6 -13.72 52.59 -30.09
C PRO A 6 -12.25 52.98 -29.94
N ALA A 7 -11.93 53.74 -28.90
CA ALA A 7 -10.56 54.01 -28.47
C ALA A 7 -9.99 52.74 -27.81
N ALA A 8 -8.95 52.15 -28.41
CA ALA A 8 -8.21 51.04 -27.83
C ALA A 8 -7.12 51.58 -26.88
N ALA A 9 -7.35 51.47 -25.58
CA ALA A 9 -6.33 51.75 -24.57
C ALA A 9 -5.44 50.52 -24.40
N ALA A 10 -4.22 50.58 -24.94
CA ALA A 10 -3.18 49.59 -24.72
C ALA A 10 -2.62 49.73 -23.29
N LEU A 11 -2.91 48.76 -22.41
CA LEU A 11 -2.29 48.65 -21.10
C LEU A 11 -1.08 47.72 -21.20
N LEU A 12 0.12 48.29 -21.18
CA LEU A 12 1.37 47.55 -20.97
C LEU A 12 1.49 47.19 -19.48
N ALA A 13 1.53 45.89 -19.16
CA ALA A 13 1.82 45.40 -17.82
C ALA A 13 3.33 45.13 -17.66
N PRO A 14 3.95 45.48 -16.50
CA PRO A 14 5.35 45.17 -16.23
C PRO A 14 5.53 43.70 -15.83
N ALA A 15 6.53 43.02 -16.41
CA ALA A 15 6.93 41.67 -16.03
C ALA A 15 7.65 41.69 -14.67
N ALA A 16 7.07 41.02 -13.67
CA ALA A 16 7.72 40.79 -12.38
C ALA A 16 8.69 39.60 -12.46
N PRO A 17 9.82 39.61 -11.71
CA PRO A 17 10.72 38.47 -11.64
C PRO A 17 10.10 37.39 -10.74
N VAL A 18 9.91 36.19 -11.30
CA VAL A 18 9.46 35.03 -10.53
C VAL A 18 10.66 34.48 -9.75
N ALA A 19 10.72 34.83 -8.47
CA ALA A 19 11.61 34.19 -7.52
C ALA A 19 10.93 32.96 -6.92
N ALA A 20 11.65 31.83 -7.03
CA ALA A 20 11.66 30.65 -6.17
C ALA A 20 10.38 29.82 -6.01
N LEU A 21 10.53 28.51 -6.18
CA LEU A 21 10.31 27.50 -5.13
C LEU A 21 10.88 26.19 -5.70
N GLU A 22 12.02 25.74 -5.18
CA GLU A 22 12.47 24.37 -5.39
C GLU A 22 11.41 23.43 -4.80
N PRO A 23 10.95 22.40 -5.53
CA PRO A 23 10.03 21.44 -4.95
C PRO A 23 10.78 20.65 -3.88
N GLU A 24 10.49 21.01 -2.63
CA GLU A 24 10.75 20.23 -1.44
C GLU A 24 10.36 18.78 -1.73
N ALA A 25 11.36 17.89 -1.71
CA ALA A 25 11.19 16.47 -1.95
C ALA A 25 10.24 15.93 -0.88
N ALA A 26 8.94 15.96 -1.20
CA ALA A 26 7.92 15.31 -0.42
C ALA A 26 8.36 13.87 -0.22
N ALA A 27 8.60 13.50 1.04
CA ALA A 27 8.70 12.12 1.45
C ALA A 27 7.50 11.40 0.84
N GLN A 28 7.78 10.60 -0.18
CA GLN A 28 6.77 9.87 -0.92
C GLN A 28 6.15 8.91 0.07
N SER A 29 5.00 9.32 0.60
CA SER A 29 4.07 8.42 1.27
C SER A 29 3.91 7.25 0.33
N ALA A 30 4.27 6.05 0.80
CA ALA A 30 4.16 4.83 0.00
C ALA A 30 2.79 4.82 -0.71
N PRO A 31 2.72 4.46 -2.00
CA PRO A 31 1.47 4.48 -2.72
C PRO A 31 0.44 3.65 -1.95
N ALA A 32 -0.75 4.22 -1.74
CA ALA A 32 -1.88 3.48 -1.21
C ALA A 32 -2.04 2.19 -2.03
N PRO A 33 -2.43 1.05 -1.41
CA PRO A 33 -2.59 -0.19 -2.14
C PRO A 33 -3.51 0.03 -3.33
N ALA A 34 -3.16 -0.53 -4.48
CA ALA A 34 -3.78 -0.21 -5.77
C ALA A 34 -5.29 -0.51 -5.83
N TRP A 35 -5.87 -1.22 -4.85
CA TRP A 35 -7.27 -1.66 -4.88
C TRP A 35 -7.92 -1.63 -3.49
N PRO A 36 -8.18 -0.44 -2.91
CA PRO A 36 -8.77 -0.34 -1.58
C PRO A 36 -10.25 -0.77 -1.53
N THR A 37 -10.93 -0.82 -2.67
CA THR A 37 -12.39 -1.02 -2.77
C THR A 37 -12.83 -2.16 -3.69
N SER A 38 -11.91 -2.94 -4.26
CA SER A 38 -12.33 -4.02 -5.17
C SER A 38 -13.01 -5.13 -4.35
N PRO A 39 -14.28 -5.49 -4.63
CA PRO A 39 -14.93 -6.63 -4.00
C PRO A 39 -14.27 -7.95 -4.43
N PHE A 40 -13.49 -7.91 -5.52
CA PHE A 40 -12.64 -8.99 -5.99
C PHE A 40 -11.19 -8.58 -5.69
N HIS A 41 -10.69 -8.93 -4.50
CA HIS A 41 -9.24 -8.98 -4.28
C HIS A 41 -8.67 -10.10 -5.18
N GLY A 42 -8.66 -9.95 -6.51
CA GLY A 42 -8.32 -11.02 -7.45
C GLY A 42 -8.37 -10.56 -8.90
N VAL A 43 -7.60 -11.24 -9.75
CA VAL A 43 -7.52 -10.97 -11.20
C VAL A 43 -8.57 -11.77 -11.98
N ILE A 44 -9.15 -11.19 -13.04
CA ILE A 44 -10.09 -11.89 -13.94
C ILE A 44 -9.31 -12.62 -15.04
N SER A 45 -9.68 -13.85 -15.34
CA SER A 45 -9.14 -14.60 -16.47
C SER A 45 -9.63 -13.99 -17.78
N GLY A 46 -8.73 -13.48 -18.62
CA GLY A 46 -9.08 -12.95 -19.95
C GLY A 46 -9.63 -14.01 -20.92
N ALA A 47 -9.35 -15.29 -20.68
CA ALA A 47 -9.83 -16.39 -21.54
C ALA A 47 -11.25 -16.85 -21.19
N THR A 48 -11.65 -16.76 -19.92
CA THR A 48 -12.93 -17.32 -19.43
C THR A 48 -13.86 -16.26 -18.83
N GLY A 49 -13.38 -15.04 -18.61
CA GLY A 49 -14.11 -13.98 -17.91
C GLY A 49 -14.37 -14.26 -16.43
N GLN A 50 -13.81 -15.36 -15.88
CA GLN A 50 -14.05 -15.78 -14.50
C GLN A 50 -12.99 -15.25 -13.54
N PRO A 51 -13.32 -15.03 -12.25
CA PRO A 51 -12.34 -14.69 -11.23
C PRO A 51 -11.29 -15.80 -11.05
N ILE A 52 -10.02 -15.40 -10.98
CA ILE A 52 -8.92 -16.32 -10.68
C ILE A 52 -8.82 -16.47 -9.16
N PRO A 53 -8.87 -17.69 -8.61
CA PRO A 53 -8.78 -17.93 -7.17
C PRO A 53 -7.34 -17.79 -6.67
N CYS A 54 -6.83 -16.56 -6.59
CA CYS A 54 -5.53 -16.23 -6.04
C CYS A 54 -5.44 -16.60 -4.55
N ARG A 55 -4.44 -17.42 -4.18
CA ARG A 55 -4.24 -17.87 -2.80
C ARG A 55 -2.76 -17.90 -2.40
N CYS A 56 -2.48 -17.51 -1.17
CA CYS A 56 -1.18 -17.74 -0.54
C CYS A 56 -1.18 -19.05 0.26
N ARG A 57 0.01 -19.63 0.49
CA ARG A 57 0.19 -20.83 1.31
C ARG A 57 1.05 -20.53 2.52
N PHE A 58 0.62 -21.00 3.69
CA PHE A 58 1.40 -20.89 4.92
C PHE A 58 1.03 -22.03 5.87
N GLN A 59 2.03 -22.71 6.44
CA GLN A 59 1.82 -23.82 7.41
C GLN A 59 0.82 -24.89 6.90
N GLY A 60 0.89 -25.24 5.61
CA GLY A 60 -0.01 -26.23 4.99
C GLY A 60 -1.41 -25.73 4.63
N ALA A 61 -1.82 -24.53 5.06
CA ALA A 61 -3.13 -23.94 4.76
C ALA A 61 -3.09 -23.00 3.55
N ALA A 62 -4.27 -22.75 2.96
CA ALA A 62 -4.47 -21.78 1.87
C ALA A 62 -5.24 -20.57 2.37
N TYR A 63 -4.77 -19.38 2.02
CA TYR A 63 -5.31 -18.10 2.45
C TYR A 63 -5.76 -17.28 1.25
N ARG A 64 -6.82 -16.49 1.41
CA ARG A 64 -7.33 -15.57 0.41
C ARG A 64 -6.48 -14.30 0.39
N LEU A 65 -6.55 -13.56 -0.70
CA LEU A 65 -5.99 -12.21 -0.75
C LEU A 65 -6.65 -11.34 0.32
N GLY A 66 -5.85 -10.57 1.05
CA GLY A 66 -6.27 -9.79 2.21
C GLY A 66 -6.03 -10.46 3.56
N ASP A 67 -5.97 -11.80 3.62
CA ASP A 67 -5.71 -12.51 4.87
C ASP A 67 -4.32 -12.16 5.42
N THR A 68 -4.20 -12.14 6.75
CA THR A 68 -2.93 -11.87 7.43
C THR A 68 -2.51 -13.06 8.29
N VAL A 69 -1.20 -13.31 8.32
CA VAL A 69 -0.59 -14.33 9.19
C VAL A 69 0.64 -13.75 9.87
N CYS A 70 0.96 -14.29 11.05
CA CYS A 70 2.23 -14.03 11.69
C CYS A 70 3.33 -14.90 11.07
N MET A 71 4.34 -14.26 10.49
CA MET A 71 5.42 -14.93 9.77
C MET A 71 6.77 -14.33 10.13
N THR A 72 7.80 -15.17 10.15
CA THR A 72 9.19 -14.73 10.21
C THR A 72 9.59 -14.13 8.86
N THR A 73 10.02 -12.88 8.88
CA THR A 73 10.47 -12.13 7.70
C THR A 73 11.91 -11.64 7.90
N HIS A 74 12.48 -10.97 6.90
CA HIS A 74 13.79 -10.32 7.03
C HIS A 74 13.81 -9.19 8.07
N LEU A 75 12.66 -8.68 8.51
CA LEU A 75 12.52 -7.65 9.55
C LEU A 75 12.14 -8.25 10.92
N GLY A 76 12.13 -9.58 11.05
CA GLY A 76 11.67 -10.28 12.25
C GLY A 76 10.26 -10.85 12.10
N ILE A 77 9.66 -11.25 13.23
CA ILE A 77 8.32 -11.84 13.28
C ILE A 77 7.27 -10.74 13.27
N GLN A 78 6.49 -10.68 12.20
CA GLN A 78 5.48 -9.64 11.99
C GLN A 78 4.30 -10.17 11.18
N LEU A 79 3.24 -9.36 11.10
CA LEU A 79 2.12 -9.63 10.21
C LEU A 79 2.57 -9.50 8.76
N ALA A 80 2.26 -10.54 7.98
CA ALA A 80 2.36 -10.52 6.53
C ALA A 80 0.95 -10.70 5.93
N ARG A 81 0.62 -9.87 4.95
CA ARG A 81 -0.64 -9.92 4.22
C ARG A 81 -0.47 -10.73 2.95
N CYS A 82 -1.43 -11.60 2.65
CA CYS A 82 -1.51 -12.24 1.35
C CYS A 82 -1.95 -11.20 0.32
N ASP A 83 -1.08 -10.87 -0.62
CA ASP A 83 -1.35 -9.89 -1.66
C ASP A 83 -0.78 -10.31 -3.02
N LEU A 84 -1.03 -9.52 -4.05
CA LEU A 84 -0.39 -9.67 -5.36
C LEU A 84 0.83 -8.74 -5.46
N PHE A 85 1.99 -9.32 -5.67
CA PHE A 85 3.20 -8.60 -6.05
C PHE A 85 3.60 -8.99 -7.46
N LEU A 86 3.57 -8.03 -8.39
CA LEU A 86 3.82 -8.27 -9.82
C LEU A 86 2.99 -9.43 -10.41
N ASN A 87 1.70 -9.48 -10.08
CA ASN A 87 0.76 -10.54 -10.47
C ASN A 87 1.03 -11.93 -9.86
N ASN A 88 1.98 -12.06 -8.93
CA ASN A 88 2.20 -13.27 -8.17
C ASN A 88 1.60 -13.16 -6.77
N THR A 89 0.91 -14.21 -6.31
CA THR A 89 0.43 -14.29 -4.94
C THR A 89 1.59 -14.43 -3.97
N SER A 90 1.81 -13.41 -3.16
CA SER A 90 2.98 -13.27 -2.30
C SER A 90 2.58 -12.85 -0.89
N TRP A 91 3.38 -13.24 0.10
CA TRP A 91 3.27 -12.71 1.46
C TRP A 91 4.04 -11.39 1.56
N VAL A 92 3.32 -10.30 1.75
CA VAL A 92 3.90 -8.95 1.85
C VAL A 92 4.00 -8.56 3.33
N PRO A 93 5.21 -8.32 3.87
CA PRO A 93 5.36 -7.88 5.25
C PRO A 93 4.73 -6.50 5.47
N THR A 94 3.99 -6.33 6.57
CA THR A 94 3.22 -5.10 6.83
C THR A 94 3.94 -4.08 7.71
N GLY A 95 5.06 -4.45 8.36
CA GLY A 95 5.70 -3.63 9.38
C GLY A 95 5.06 -3.76 10.77
N VAL A 96 3.88 -4.38 10.87
CA VAL A 96 3.12 -4.47 12.13
C VAL A 96 3.56 -5.72 12.91
N PRO A 97 4.07 -5.57 14.15
CA PRO A 97 4.50 -6.71 14.94
C PRO A 97 3.32 -7.61 15.32
N CYS A 98 3.62 -8.89 15.51
CA CYS A 98 2.64 -9.86 15.98
C CYS A 98 2.27 -9.65 17.45
N THR A 99 0.98 -9.63 17.77
CA THR A 99 0.53 -9.75 19.16
C THR A 99 0.72 -11.19 19.63
N MET A 100 1.60 -11.40 20.61
CA MET A 100 1.86 -12.71 21.19
C MET A 100 1.66 -12.66 22.70
N SER A 101 0.82 -13.56 23.22
CA SER A 101 0.73 -13.81 24.65
C SER A 101 1.72 -14.88 25.04
N ARG A 102 2.65 -14.56 25.94
CA ARG A 102 3.54 -15.56 26.53
C ARG A 102 2.86 -16.11 27.78
N LEU A 103 2.59 -17.41 27.78
CA LEU A 103 2.29 -18.12 29.03
C LEU A 103 3.62 -18.36 29.72
N ASP A 104 3.83 -17.74 30.88
CA ASP A 104 4.98 -18.09 31.71
C ASP A 104 4.81 -19.52 32.21
N ALA A 105 5.74 -20.39 31.82
CA ALA A 105 5.78 -21.74 32.35
C ALA A 105 6.21 -21.67 33.83
N PRO A 106 5.51 -22.35 34.75
CA PRO A 106 5.91 -22.37 36.15
C PRO A 106 7.33 -22.94 36.27
N SER A 107 8.19 -22.27 37.04
CA SER A 107 9.55 -22.70 37.29
C SER A 107 9.54 -24.10 37.90
N ARG A 108 10.03 -25.10 37.15
CA ARG A 108 10.16 -26.47 37.63
C ARG A 108 11.17 -26.46 38.79
N PRO A 109 10.79 -26.88 40.02
CA PRO A 109 11.72 -26.84 41.14
C PRO A 109 12.91 -27.76 40.86
N LEU A 110 14.11 -27.23 41.07
CA LEU A 110 15.36 -27.98 41.00
C LEU A 110 15.31 -29.12 42.02
N SER A 111 15.20 -30.36 41.53
CA SER A 111 15.39 -31.57 42.33
C SER A 111 16.84 -31.60 42.81
N ARG A 112 17.07 -31.21 44.07
CA ARG A 112 18.37 -31.33 44.72
C ARG A 112 18.55 -32.78 45.14
N SER A 113 19.51 -33.46 44.51
CA SER A 113 20.00 -34.81 44.86
C SER A 113 20.83 -34.80 46.14
#